data_AF-A0A3D8GVA0-F1
#
_entry.id   AF-A0A3D8GVA0-F1
#
_cell.length_a   1.000
_cell.length_b   1.000
_cell.length_c   1.000
_cell.angle_alpha   90.00
_cell.angle_beta   90.00
_cell.angle_gamma   90.00
#
_symmetry.space_group_name_H-M   'P 1'
#
loop_
_entity.id
_entity.type
_entity.pdbx_description
1 polymer ?
#
loop_
_entity_poly.entity_id
_entity_poly.type
_entity_poly.pdbx_seq_one_letter_code
_entity_poly.pdbx_strand_id
1 'polypeptide(L)'
;MKKSLLLICAFILFLPIMPLYTEAETSGEMRRDEAFSILRKAFEAQLSLGEQLRTREEVDAILAPYFTDAYKELFLETNLVEEEGKYITYGTDFGQYYIPYYGFSDNTKFVAGKNKAYVFEFFPESNDGPVGYKSHYEGLLLVRSDEGWKVSKYLYDDIPDSVIAQSETQAAMNERGEEESSGAVEQDNDVQAAAIRFQLGMNPIGGLFQYAAFIGKGQDENGAADENNGENEALVVQ
;
A
#
# COMPACT_ATOMS: atom_id res chain seq x y z
N MET A 1 -2.07 -55.65 -9.00
CA MET A 1 -3.00 -54.58 -8.59
C MET A 1 -2.55 -53.83 -7.33
N LYS A 2 -2.09 -54.50 -6.25
CA LYS A 2 -1.61 -53.81 -5.01
C LYS A 2 -0.37 -52.92 -5.19
N LYS A 3 0.56 -53.27 -6.10
CA LYS A 3 1.79 -52.49 -6.34
C LYS A 3 1.56 -51.18 -7.11
N SER A 4 0.53 -51.15 -7.97
CA SER A 4 0.13 -49.93 -8.69
C SER A 4 -0.69 -48.98 -7.82
N LEU A 5 -1.45 -49.51 -6.85
CA LEU A 5 -2.21 -48.70 -5.89
C LEU A 5 -1.29 -47.94 -4.92
N LEU A 6 -0.17 -48.55 -4.51
CA LEU A 6 0.81 -47.95 -3.61
C LEU A 6 1.58 -46.78 -4.26
N LEU A 7 1.75 -46.82 -5.59
CA LEU A 7 2.43 -45.79 -6.36
C LEU A 7 1.55 -44.54 -6.57
N ILE A 8 0.23 -44.72 -6.66
CA ILE A 8 -0.76 -43.63 -6.76
C ILE A 8 -0.90 -42.90 -5.42
N CYS A 9 -0.92 -43.63 -4.29
CA CYS A 9 -0.95 -43.03 -2.96
C CYS A 9 0.33 -42.24 -2.63
N ALA A 10 1.49 -42.65 -3.16
CA ALA A 10 2.75 -41.93 -2.98
C ALA A 10 2.77 -40.58 -3.73
N PHE A 11 2.12 -40.49 -4.89
CA PHE A 11 2.04 -39.24 -5.67
C PHE A 11 1.14 -38.19 -5.01
N ILE A 12 0.04 -38.60 -4.36
CA ILE A 12 -0.91 -37.69 -3.71
C ILE A 12 -0.32 -37.07 -2.42
N LEU A 13 0.59 -37.78 -1.75
CA LEU A 13 1.22 -37.33 -0.50
C LEU A 13 2.34 -36.29 -0.68
N PHE A 14 2.90 -36.16 -1.90
CA PHE A 14 3.96 -35.16 -2.21
C PHE A 14 3.44 -33.89 -2.89
N LEU A 15 2.15 -33.83 -3.23
CA LEU A 15 1.55 -32.69 -3.95
C LEU A 15 1.33 -31.39 -3.14
N PRO A 16 1.23 -31.36 -1.79
CA PRO A 16 0.94 -30.10 -1.10
C PRO A 16 2.18 -29.28 -0.70
N ILE A 17 3.41 -29.66 -1.09
CA ILE A 17 4.64 -28.92 -0.69
C ILE A 17 5.08 -27.90 -1.75
N MET A 18 4.41 -27.82 -2.90
CA MET A 18 4.67 -26.76 -3.85
C MET A 18 3.88 -25.51 -3.44
N PRO A 19 4.52 -24.41 -2.99
CA PRO A 19 3.85 -23.12 -2.99
C PRO A 19 3.41 -22.85 -4.43
N LEU A 20 2.11 -22.87 -4.66
CA LEU A 20 1.50 -22.29 -5.84
C LEU A 20 1.73 -20.78 -5.70
N TYR A 21 2.87 -20.30 -6.20
CA TYR A 21 3.05 -18.90 -6.53
C TYR A 21 2.09 -18.63 -7.69
N THR A 22 0.85 -18.27 -7.34
CA THR A 22 -0.03 -17.56 -8.25
C THR A 22 0.63 -16.21 -8.47
N GLU A 23 1.54 -16.15 -9.43
CA GLU A 23 1.88 -14.88 -10.07
C GLU A 23 0.62 -14.47 -10.84
N ALA A 24 -0.27 -13.77 -10.14
CA ALA A 24 -1.18 -12.89 -10.84
C ALA A 24 -0.27 -11.95 -11.62
N GLU A 25 -0.28 -12.06 -12.94
CA GLU A 25 0.28 -11.05 -13.84
C GLU A 25 -0.54 -9.76 -13.65
N THR A 26 -0.36 -9.10 -12.51
CA THR A 26 -0.62 -7.69 -12.38
C THR A 26 0.34 -7.03 -13.35
N SER A 27 -0.19 -6.21 -14.26
CA SER A 27 0.56 -5.28 -15.12
C SER A 27 1.91 -4.96 -14.50
N GLY A 28 3.03 -5.18 -15.19
CA GLY A 28 4.40 -5.22 -14.63
C GLY A 28 4.94 -3.97 -13.91
N GLU A 29 4.05 -3.06 -13.52
CA GLU A 29 4.22 -1.89 -12.68
C GLU A 29 3.91 -2.25 -11.21
N MET A 30 4.80 -1.82 -10.32
CA MET A 30 4.70 -2.01 -8.88
C MET A 30 3.46 -1.30 -8.31
N ARG A 31 2.79 -1.92 -7.34
CA ARG A 31 1.71 -1.28 -6.58
C ARG A 31 2.25 -0.53 -5.35
N ARG A 32 1.54 0.51 -4.89
CA ARG A 32 1.94 1.32 -3.71
C ARG A 32 2.11 0.47 -2.46
N ASP A 33 1.16 -0.43 -2.19
CA ASP A 33 1.18 -1.34 -1.04
C ASP A 33 2.34 -2.34 -1.10
N GLU A 34 2.68 -2.81 -2.30
CA GLU A 34 3.84 -3.67 -2.54
C GLU A 34 5.14 -2.91 -2.24
N ALA A 35 5.29 -1.70 -2.79
CA ALA A 35 6.45 -0.84 -2.54
C ALA A 35 6.68 -0.62 -1.04
N PHE A 36 5.61 -0.29 -0.32
CA PHE A 36 5.68 -0.01 1.11
C PHE A 36 5.98 -1.27 1.92
N SER A 37 5.48 -2.42 1.50
CA SER A 37 5.82 -3.71 2.12
C SER A 37 7.31 -4.02 1.97
N ILE A 38 7.88 -3.81 0.77
CA ILE A 38 9.32 -3.99 0.52
C ILE A 38 10.15 -3.05 1.38
N LEU A 39 9.80 -1.76 1.39
CA LEU A 39 10.53 -0.76 2.17
C LEU A 39 10.50 -1.04 3.67
N ARG A 40 9.37 -1.50 4.21
CA ARG A 40 9.25 -1.88 5.62
C ARG A 40 10.19 -3.05 5.96
N LYS A 41 10.16 -4.12 5.16
CA LYS A 41 11.03 -5.29 5.37
C LYS A 41 12.50 -4.94 5.22
N ALA A 42 12.83 -4.07 4.27
CA ALA A 42 14.17 -3.57 4.05
C ALA A 42 14.66 -2.76 5.25
N PHE A 43 13.81 -1.91 5.83
CA PHE A 43 14.11 -1.17 7.05
C PHE A 43 14.29 -2.10 8.26
N GLU A 44 13.40 -3.07 8.45
CA GLU A 44 13.52 -4.10 9.48
C GLU A 44 14.83 -4.89 9.35
N ALA A 45 15.24 -5.22 8.12
CA ALA A 45 16.52 -5.86 7.86
C ALA A 45 17.70 -4.98 8.31
N GLN A 46 17.68 -3.69 7.99
CA GLN A 46 18.71 -2.74 8.45
C GLN A 46 18.76 -2.63 9.98
N LEU A 47 17.61 -2.54 10.65
CA LEU A 47 17.55 -2.50 12.11
C LEU A 47 18.07 -3.79 12.76
N SER A 48 17.76 -4.94 12.16
CA SER A 48 18.16 -6.24 12.71
C SER A 48 19.68 -6.36 12.88
N LEU A 49 20.47 -5.68 12.03
CA LEU A 49 21.93 -5.68 12.10
C LEU A 49 22.48 -5.15 13.42
N GLY A 50 21.72 -4.32 14.15
CA GLY A 50 22.09 -3.82 15.47
C GLY A 50 21.77 -4.74 16.65
N GLU A 51 21.08 -5.86 16.42
CA GLU A 51 20.64 -6.75 17.50
C GLU A 51 21.75 -7.66 18.05
N GLN A 52 22.73 -8.02 17.21
CA GLN A 52 23.82 -8.93 17.56
C GLN A 52 24.99 -8.85 16.57
N LEU A 53 26.18 -9.25 17.02
CA LEU A 53 27.38 -9.38 16.19
C LEU A 53 27.21 -10.48 15.13
N ARG A 54 27.49 -10.14 13.88
CA ARG A 54 27.32 -11.02 12.71
C ARG A 54 28.58 -11.09 11.84
N THR A 55 28.74 -12.17 11.10
CA THR A 55 29.76 -12.28 10.03
C THR A 55 29.40 -11.39 8.85
N ARG A 56 30.37 -11.07 7.98
CA ARG A 56 30.12 -10.27 6.77
C ARG A 56 29.10 -10.96 5.86
N GLU A 57 29.21 -12.28 5.74
CA GLU A 57 28.31 -13.11 4.92
C GLU A 57 26.86 -13.07 5.44
N GLU A 58 26.67 -13.08 6.76
CA GLU A 58 25.34 -12.94 7.36
C GLU A 58 24.76 -11.53 7.13
N VAL A 59 25.58 -10.49 7.28
CA VAL A 59 25.17 -9.10 6.98
C VAL A 59 24.73 -8.98 5.52
N ASP A 60 25.54 -9.49 4.59
CA ASP A 60 25.22 -9.46 3.17
C ASP A 60 23.95 -10.26 2.85
N ALA A 61 23.78 -11.45 3.45
CA ALA A 61 22.59 -12.27 3.26
C ALA A 61 21.30 -11.61 3.77
N ILE A 62 21.37 -10.84 4.86
CA ILE A 62 20.23 -10.10 5.41
C ILE A 62 19.79 -8.97 4.47
N LEU A 63 20.74 -8.27 3.86
CA LEU A 63 20.47 -7.07 3.04
C LEU A 63 20.21 -7.39 1.55
N ALA A 64 20.87 -8.41 1.00
CA ALA A 64 20.83 -8.74 -0.43
C ALA A 64 19.42 -8.88 -1.05
N PRO A 65 18.40 -9.40 -0.35
CA PRO A 65 17.04 -9.49 -0.89
C PRO A 65 16.41 -8.12 -1.18
N TYR A 66 16.85 -7.07 -0.49
CA TYR A 66 16.15 -5.78 -0.45
C TYR A 66 16.90 -4.67 -1.16
N PHE A 67 18.22 -4.75 -1.23
CA PHE A 67 19.09 -3.67 -1.69
C PHE A 67 19.90 -4.09 -2.91
N THR A 68 20.06 -3.18 -3.86
CA THR A 68 21.10 -3.33 -4.89
C THR A 68 22.48 -3.31 -4.23
N ASP A 69 23.47 -3.98 -4.83
CA ASP A 69 24.82 -4.03 -4.26
C ASP A 69 25.42 -2.64 -4.04
N ALA A 70 25.21 -1.72 -4.98
CA ALA A 70 25.69 -0.35 -4.85
C ALA A 70 25.12 0.37 -3.62
N TYR A 71 23.80 0.27 -3.40
CA TYR A 71 23.17 0.90 -2.25
C TYR A 71 23.54 0.22 -0.93
N LYS A 72 23.62 -1.12 -0.94
CA LYS A 72 24.06 -1.93 0.19
C LYS A 72 25.45 -1.50 0.65
N GLU A 73 26.41 -1.38 -0.26
CA GLU A 73 27.77 -0.98 0.10
C GLU A 73 27.82 0.44 0.68
N LEU A 74 27.07 1.41 0.13
CA LEU A 74 26.98 2.77 0.71
C LEU A 74 26.46 2.74 2.15
N PHE A 75 25.41 1.96 2.39
CA PHE A 75 24.86 1.79 3.73
C PHE A 75 25.88 1.14 4.68
N LEU A 76 26.56 0.08 4.25
CA LEU A 76 27.53 -0.63 5.08
C LEU A 76 28.78 0.20 5.37
N GLU A 77 29.32 0.93 4.39
CA GLU A 77 30.47 1.81 4.58
C GLU A 77 30.22 2.87 5.64
N THR A 78 28.97 3.33 5.74
CA THR A 78 28.60 4.43 6.65
C THR A 78 28.22 3.94 8.05
N ASN A 79 27.58 2.77 8.15
CA ASN A 79 26.91 2.34 9.38
C ASN A 79 27.49 1.08 10.03
N LEU A 80 28.28 0.28 9.30
CA LEU A 80 28.80 -0.99 9.79
C LEU A 80 30.07 -0.78 10.61
N VAL A 81 30.11 -1.32 11.82
CA VAL A 81 31.26 -1.28 12.71
C VAL A 81 31.78 -2.69 12.94
N GLU A 82 33.10 -2.85 12.92
CA GLU A 82 33.75 -4.14 13.21
C GLU A 82 34.11 -4.26 14.70
N GLU A 83 33.68 -5.36 15.33
CA GLU A 83 33.98 -5.72 16.71
C GLU A 83 34.27 -7.22 16.83
N GLU A 84 35.37 -7.57 17.48
CA GLU A 84 35.78 -8.97 17.70
C GLU A 84 35.83 -9.82 16.39
N GLY A 85 36.15 -9.19 15.26
CA GLY A 85 36.16 -9.84 13.94
C GLY A 85 34.78 -10.14 13.36
N LYS A 86 33.73 -9.51 13.91
CA LYS A 86 32.34 -9.53 13.45
C LYS A 86 31.84 -8.10 13.27
N TYR A 87 30.60 -7.94 12.83
CA TYR A 87 30.01 -6.67 12.45
C TYR A 87 28.68 -6.40 13.14
N ILE A 88 28.43 -5.13 13.44
CA ILE A 88 27.19 -4.62 14.04
C ILE A 88 26.90 -3.20 13.52
N THR A 89 25.64 -2.78 13.53
CA THR A 89 25.26 -1.37 13.34
C THR A 89 24.78 -0.78 14.65
N TYR A 90 25.22 0.43 14.99
CA TYR A 90 24.74 1.12 16.18
C TYR A 90 23.54 2.00 15.88
N GLY A 91 22.60 2.07 16.82
CA GLY A 91 21.53 3.06 16.79
C GLY A 91 22.13 4.46 16.84
N THR A 92 21.83 5.28 15.84
CA THR A 92 22.29 6.66 15.74
C THR A 92 21.11 7.60 15.55
N ASP A 93 21.26 8.80 16.08
CA ASP A 93 20.42 9.96 15.79
C ASP A 93 20.56 10.46 14.34
N PHE A 94 21.61 10.04 13.62
CA PHE A 94 21.89 10.36 12.22
C PHE A 94 22.05 9.09 11.38
N GLY A 95 20.93 8.40 11.13
CA GLY A 95 20.89 7.17 10.32
C GLY A 95 21.07 7.41 8.83
N GLN A 96 22.28 7.79 8.39
CA GLN A 96 22.58 7.98 6.97
C GLN A 96 22.32 6.68 6.18
N TYR A 97 21.61 6.79 5.06
CA TYR A 97 21.21 5.67 4.18
C TYR A 97 20.30 4.61 4.83
N TYR A 98 19.84 4.81 6.08
CA TYR A 98 18.68 4.09 6.55
C TYR A 98 17.46 4.46 5.71
N ILE A 99 16.61 3.47 5.44
CA ILE A 99 15.27 3.76 4.94
C ILE A 99 14.58 4.60 6.02
N PRO A 100 14.07 5.80 5.70
CA PRO A 100 13.36 6.58 6.70
C PRO A 100 12.17 5.79 7.24
N TYR A 101 11.91 5.94 8.54
CA TYR A 101 10.71 5.39 9.15
C TYR A 101 9.50 6.19 8.65
N TYR A 102 9.08 5.92 7.43
CA TYR A 102 7.84 6.44 6.90
C TYR A 102 6.73 5.73 7.67
N GLY A 103 5.92 6.50 8.38
CA GLY A 103 4.58 6.05 8.73
C GLY A 103 3.75 5.68 7.49
N PHE A 104 4.28 5.94 6.28
CA PHE A 104 3.62 5.83 4.98
C PHE A 104 2.30 6.58 5.05
N SER A 105 2.42 7.87 5.38
CA SER A 105 1.29 8.75 5.57
C SER A 105 0.59 9.02 4.23
N ASP A 106 -0.53 9.72 4.28
CA ASP A 106 -1.21 10.21 3.08
C ASP A 106 -0.35 11.22 2.30
N ASN A 107 0.67 11.82 2.95
CA ASN A 107 1.61 12.73 2.31
C ASN A 107 2.71 12.01 1.52
N THR A 108 2.91 10.71 1.75
CA THR A 108 3.92 9.93 1.03
C THR A 108 3.44 9.61 -0.38
N LYS A 109 4.09 10.23 -1.36
CA LYS A 109 3.79 10.10 -2.79
C LYS A 109 4.43 8.83 -3.36
N PHE A 110 3.75 8.24 -4.34
CA PHE A 110 4.19 7.04 -5.03
C PHE A 110 3.99 7.17 -6.53
N VAL A 111 5.03 6.90 -7.31
CA VAL A 111 4.96 6.87 -8.77
C VAL A 111 5.73 5.66 -9.28
N ALA A 112 5.04 4.76 -9.98
CA ALA A 112 5.63 3.59 -10.61
C ALA A 112 5.69 3.74 -12.13
N GLY A 113 6.73 3.15 -12.72
CA GLY A 113 6.77 2.75 -14.11
C GLY A 113 7.25 1.31 -14.22
N LYS A 114 7.52 0.85 -15.44
CA LYS A 114 7.83 -0.56 -15.74
C LYS A 114 8.98 -1.17 -14.92
N ASN A 115 10.06 -0.42 -14.71
CA ASN A 115 11.29 -0.92 -14.07
C ASN A 115 11.78 -0.06 -12.91
N LYS A 116 11.05 1.01 -12.58
CA LYS A 116 11.43 1.98 -11.55
C LYS A 116 10.19 2.39 -10.77
N ALA A 117 10.34 2.59 -9.47
CA ALA A 117 9.32 3.19 -8.64
C ALA A 117 9.95 4.20 -7.68
N TYR A 118 9.27 5.32 -7.51
CA TYR A 118 9.67 6.42 -6.63
C TYR A 118 8.71 6.47 -5.45
N VAL A 119 9.27 6.45 -4.25
CA VAL A 119 8.53 6.70 -2.99
C VAL A 119 9.16 7.93 -2.36
N PHE A 120 8.40 9.00 -2.16
CA PHE A 120 8.97 10.27 -1.72
C PHE A 120 7.97 11.13 -0.97
N GLU A 121 8.50 12.08 -0.20
CA GLU A 121 7.71 13.03 0.58
C GLU A 121 8.36 14.42 0.50
N PHE A 122 7.53 15.45 0.58
CA PHE A 122 7.99 16.83 0.64
C PHE A 122 8.15 17.25 2.10
N PHE A 123 9.32 17.77 2.45
CA PHE A 123 9.61 18.30 3.77
C PHE A 123 9.65 19.82 3.68
N PRO A 124 8.66 20.53 4.26
CA PRO A 124 8.65 21.98 4.27
C PRO A 124 9.81 22.52 5.12
N GLU A 125 10.35 23.68 4.74
CA GLU A 125 11.39 24.38 5.49
C GLU A 125 11.02 24.45 6.98
N SER A 126 11.94 24.03 7.84
CA SER A 126 11.81 24.17 9.28
C SER A 126 13.00 24.93 9.83
N ASN A 127 12.69 25.93 10.65
CA ASN A 127 13.68 26.64 11.47
C ASN A 127 13.47 26.31 12.96
N ASP A 128 12.71 25.26 13.25
CA ASP A 128 12.40 24.86 14.61
C ASP A 128 13.56 24.06 15.20
N GLY A 129 14.05 24.51 16.36
CA GLY A 129 15.13 23.84 17.09
C GLY A 129 16.53 24.33 16.74
N PRO A 130 17.59 23.63 17.21
CA PRO A 130 18.97 24.07 17.07
C PRO A 130 19.52 23.91 15.64
N VAL A 131 18.84 23.16 14.78
CA VAL A 131 19.22 22.90 13.38
C VAL A 131 17.98 23.05 12.51
N GLY A 132 18.03 23.99 11.57
CA GLY A 132 17.00 24.17 10.55
C GLY A 132 17.40 23.55 9.21
N TYR A 133 16.44 23.35 8.32
CA TYR A 133 16.64 22.85 6.97
C TYR A 133 15.70 23.56 5.99
N LYS A 134 16.13 23.70 4.73
CA LYS A 134 15.32 24.28 3.66
C LYS A 134 14.26 23.29 3.19
N SER A 135 13.22 23.80 2.53
CA SER A 135 12.23 22.92 1.89
C SER A 135 12.95 22.03 0.89
N HIS A 136 12.69 20.73 0.95
CA HIS A 136 13.32 19.76 0.07
C HIS A 136 12.43 18.52 -0.07
N TYR A 137 12.70 17.71 -1.08
CA TYR A 137 12.14 16.39 -1.20
C TYR A 137 13.13 15.33 -0.75
N GLU A 138 12.63 14.33 -0.03
CA GLU A 138 13.37 13.10 0.22
C GLU A 138 12.62 11.89 -0.31
N GLY A 139 13.35 10.86 -0.73
CA GLY A 139 12.72 9.63 -1.19
C GLY A 139 13.67 8.49 -1.47
N LEU A 140 13.09 7.41 -1.98
CA LEU A 140 13.77 6.18 -2.33
C LEU A 140 13.42 5.78 -3.76
N LEU A 141 14.43 5.37 -4.51
CA LEU A 141 14.29 4.76 -5.82
C LEU A 141 14.35 3.24 -5.70
N LEU A 142 13.28 2.57 -6.09
CA LEU A 142 13.25 1.13 -6.29
C LEU A 142 13.47 0.81 -7.77
N VAL A 143 14.23 -0.23 -8.05
CA VAL A 143 14.46 -0.76 -9.41
C VAL A 143 14.09 -2.22 -9.48
N ARG A 144 13.53 -2.64 -10.62
CA ARG A 144 13.25 -4.04 -10.89
C ARG A 144 14.53 -4.75 -11.32
N SER A 145 14.89 -5.82 -10.61
CA SER A 145 15.96 -6.76 -10.96
C SER A 145 15.38 -8.14 -11.26
N ASP A 146 16.22 -9.07 -11.70
CA ASP A 146 15.82 -10.46 -11.95
C ASP A 146 15.35 -11.18 -10.67
N GLU A 147 15.81 -10.70 -9.50
CA GLU A 147 15.45 -11.21 -8.17
C GLU A 147 14.27 -10.46 -7.55
N GLY A 148 13.63 -9.56 -8.31
CA GLY A 148 12.54 -8.71 -7.84
C GLY A 148 12.96 -7.26 -7.62
N TRP A 149 12.11 -6.51 -6.93
CA TRP A 149 12.31 -5.08 -6.70
C TRP A 149 13.27 -4.82 -5.55
N LYS A 150 14.25 -3.94 -5.77
CA LYS A 150 15.27 -3.59 -4.78
C LYS A 150 15.43 -2.08 -4.64
N VAL A 151 15.78 -1.63 -3.45
CA VAL A 151 16.16 -0.24 -3.17
C VAL A 151 17.53 0.02 -3.77
N SER A 152 17.61 1.08 -4.56
CA SER A 152 18.79 1.42 -5.36
C SER A 152 19.43 2.75 -5.02
N LYS A 153 18.64 3.71 -4.52
CA LYS A 153 19.13 5.04 -4.22
C LYS A 153 18.25 5.73 -3.19
N TYR A 154 18.89 6.48 -2.31
CA TYR A 154 18.27 7.52 -1.49
C TYR A 154 18.35 8.84 -2.24
N LEU A 155 17.24 9.56 -2.31
CA LEU A 155 17.06 10.77 -3.10
C LEU A 155 16.88 11.95 -2.15
N TYR A 156 17.72 12.97 -2.30
CA TYR A 156 17.62 14.25 -1.61
C TYR A 156 17.61 15.35 -2.67
N ASP A 157 16.45 15.98 -2.90
CA ASP A 157 16.19 16.90 -4.03
C ASP A 157 16.57 16.36 -5.42
N ASP A 158 16.65 15.02 -5.53
CA ASP A 158 17.09 14.29 -6.72
C ASP A 158 15.93 13.55 -7.42
N ILE A 159 14.69 13.90 -7.09
CA ILE A 159 13.49 13.31 -7.72
C ILE A 159 13.20 14.07 -9.02
N PRO A 160 13.02 13.38 -10.17
CA PRO A 160 12.76 14.06 -11.44
C PRO A 160 11.46 14.88 -11.41
N ASP A 161 11.47 16.10 -11.95
CA ASP A 161 10.29 16.98 -12.03
C ASP A 161 9.07 16.29 -12.67
N SER A 162 9.30 15.44 -13.67
CA SER A 162 8.23 14.67 -14.31
C SER A 162 7.52 13.71 -13.35
N VAL A 163 8.25 13.14 -12.39
CA VAL A 163 7.72 12.24 -11.37
C VAL A 163 6.90 13.04 -10.35
N ILE A 164 7.38 14.22 -9.96
CA ILE A 164 6.67 15.13 -9.05
C ILE A 164 5.34 15.56 -9.70
N ALA A 165 5.37 16.06 -10.94
CA ALA A 165 4.18 16.48 -11.67
C ALA A 165 3.17 15.34 -11.87
N GLN A 166 3.66 14.11 -12.11
CA GLN A 166 2.79 12.93 -12.21
C GLN A 166 2.07 12.64 -10.89
N SER A 167 2.76 12.73 -9.75
CA SER A 167 2.15 12.51 -8.44
C SER A 167 1.06 13.52 -8.11
N GLU A 168 1.24 14.79 -8.51
CA GLU A 168 0.26 15.86 -8.29
C GLU A 168 -0.98 15.67 -9.17
N THR A 169 -0.78 15.22 -10.41
CA THR A 169 -1.88 14.89 -11.32
C THR A 169 -2.72 13.72 -10.78
N GLN A 170 -2.07 12.69 -10.22
CA GLN A 170 -2.75 11.55 -9.60
C GLN A 170 -3.56 11.96 -8.37
N ALA A 171 -3.01 12.83 -7.52
CA ALA A 171 -3.74 13.37 -6.38
C ALA A 171 -5.00 14.14 -6.81
N ALA A 172 -4.87 15.05 -7.78
CA ALA A 172 -5.99 15.84 -8.28
C ALA A 172 -7.09 15.01 -8.98
N MET A 173 -6.74 13.88 -9.61
CA MET A 173 -7.71 12.95 -10.18
C MET A 173 -8.49 12.18 -9.11
N ASN A 174 -7.83 11.77 -8.03
CA ASN A 174 -8.47 11.07 -6.93
C ASN A 174 -9.46 12.00 -6.19
N GLU A 175 -9.08 13.27 -5.96
CA GLU A 175 -9.95 14.26 -5.33
C GLU A 175 -11.22 14.56 -6.15
N ARG A 176 -11.12 14.63 -7.49
CA ARG A 176 -12.31 14.83 -8.36
C ARG A 176 -13.23 13.61 -8.44
N GLY A 177 -12.67 12.40 -8.37
CA GLY A 177 -13.46 11.17 -8.37
C GLY A 177 -14.30 11.01 -7.10
N GLU A 178 -13.82 11.52 -5.98
CA GLU A 178 -14.57 11.54 -4.71
C GLU A 178 -15.69 12.60 -4.71
N GLU A 179 -15.49 13.75 -5.37
CA GLU A 179 -16.55 14.75 -5.53
C GLU A 179 -17.67 14.30 -6.49
N GLU A 180 -17.35 13.64 -7.62
CA GLU A 180 -18.37 13.12 -8.56
C GLU A 180 -19.14 11.91 -8.01
N SER A 181 -18.56 11.14 -7.08
CA SER A 181 -19.28 10.06 -6.37
C SER A 181 -20.31 10.58 -5.35
N SER A 182 -20.30 11.87 -5.02
CA SER A 182 -21.30 12.49 -4.14
C SER A 182 -22.50 13.09 -4.89
N GLY A 183 -22.45 13.10 -6.23
CA GLY A 183 -23.55 13.52 -7.10
C GLY A 183 -24.40 12.33 -7.57
N ALA A 184 -25.57 12.15 -6.95
CA ALA A 184 -26.70 11.29 -7.32
C ALA A 184 -26.53 10.39 -8.57
N VAL A 185 -26.14 9.12 -8.35
CA VAL A 185 -26.43 8.05 -9.32
C VAL A 185 -27.66 7.30 -8.80
N GLU A 186 -28.80 7.56 -9.43
CA GLU A 186 -29.98 6.70 -9.32
C GLU A 186 -29.63 5.36 -9.98
N GLN A 187 -29.09 4.43 -9.19
CA GLN A 187 -28.80 3.07 -9.65
C GLN A 187 -30.10 2.27 -9.71
N ASP A 188 -30.37 1.72 -10.89
CA ASP A 188 -31.48 0.82 -11.16
C ASP A 188 -31.52 -0.36 -10.17
N ASN A 189 -32.63 -0.47 -9.44
CA ASN A 189 -32.85 -1.42 -8.34
C ASN A 189 -32.61 -2.88 -8.76
N ASP A 190 -32.79 -3.20 -10.04
CA ASP A 190 -32.61 -4.55 -10.56
C ASP A 190 -31.14 -4.98 -10.60
N VAL A 191 -30.23 -4.04 -10.90
CA VAL A 191 -28.78 -4.29 -10.93
C VAL A 191 -28.25 -4.50 -9.50
N GLN A 192 -28.76 -3.71 -8.55
CA GLN A 192 -28.41 -3.83 -7.14
C GLN A 192 -28.93 -5.14 -6.52
N ALA A 193 -30.16 -5.55 -6.87
CA ALA A 193 -30.72 -6.83 -6.46
C ALA A 193 -29.92 -8.02 -7.01
N ALA A 194 -29.45 -7.95 -8.26
CA ALA A 194 -28.61 -8.99 -8.86
C ALA A 194 -27.26 -9.12 -8.13
N ALA A 195 -26.61 -8.01 -7.79
CA ALA A 195 -25.34 -8.00 -7.05
C ALA A 195 -25.47 -8.60 -5.64
N ILE A 196 -26.54 -8.25 -4.91
CA ILE A 196 -26.80 -8.79 -3.57
C ILE A 196 -27.06 -10.30 -3.61
N ARG A 197 -27.79 -10.79 -4.62
CA ARG A 197 -28.03 -12.24 -4.81
C ARG A 197 -26.74 -13.00 -5.10
N PHE A 198 -25.84 -12.43 -5.89
CA PHE A 198 -24.53 -13.02 -6.14
C PHE A 198 -23.69 -13.09 -4.86
N GLN A 199 -23.73 -12.05 -4.04
CA GLN A 199 -22.97 -11.97 -2.79
C GLN A 199 -23.48 -12.93 -1.71
N LEU A 200 -24.79 -13.20 -1.64
CA LEU A 200 -25.36 -14.26 -0.78
C LEU A 200 -24.81 -15.66 -1.12
N GLY A 201 -24.45 -15.91 -2.38
CA GLY A 201 -23.84 -17.17 -2.82
C GLY A 201 -22.37 -17.33 -2.40
N MET A 202 -21.63 -16.22 -2.28
CA MET A 202 -20.20 -16.26 -1.93
C MET A 202 -19.94 -16.03 -0.43
N ASN A 203 -20.79 -15.25 0.24
CA ASN A 203 -20.71 -15.00 1.67
C ASN A 203 -22.13 -14.85 2.26
N PRO A 204 -22.77 -15.96 2.68
CA PRO A 204 -24.17 -15.94 3.05
C PRO A 204 -24.47 -15.06 4.27
N ILE A 205 -23.53 -14.96 5.23
CA ILE A 205 -23.71 -14.14 6.44
C ILE A 205 -23.57 -12.65 6.10
N GLY A 206 -22.53 -12.27 5.36
CA GLY A 206 -22.33 -10.88 4.94
C GLY A 206 -23.41 -10.38 3.97
N GLY A 207 -23.85 -11.25 3.04
CA GLY A 207 -24.92 -10.95 2.09
C GLY A 207 -26.28 -10.78 2.76
N LEU A 208 -26.54 -11.46 3.88
CA LEU A 208 -27.80 -11.33 4.63
C LEU A 208 -27.96 -9.92 5.24
N PHE A 209 -26.88 -9.33 5.77
CA PHE A 209 -26.92 -7.97 6.31
C PHE A 209 -27.17 -6.91 5.22
N GLN A 210 -26.56 -7.10 4.05
CA GLN A 210 -26.74 -6.19 2.92
C GLN A 210 -28.13 -6.32 2.28
N TYR A 211 -28.68 -7.55 2.22
CA TYR A 211 -30.05 -7.78 1.76
C TYR A 211 -31.09 -7.17 2.69
N ALA A 212 -30.90 -7.29 4.01
CA ALA A 212 -31.78 -6.67 5.00
C ALA A 212 -31.77 -5.13 4.88
N ALA A 213 -30.60 -4.53 4.66
CA ALA A 213 -30.47 -3.09 4.44
C ALA A 213 -31.12 -2.63 3.12
N PHE A 214 -31.03 -3.44 2.06
CA PHE A 214 -31.66 -3.16 0.77
C PHE A 214 -33.19 -3.17 0.84
N ILE A 215 -33.79 -4.15 1.53
CA ILE A 215 -35.26 -4.21 1.70
C ILE A 215 -35.76 -3.10 2.65
N GLY A 216 -34.97 -2.73 3.66
CA GLY A 216 -35.33 -1.63 4.57
C GLY A 216 -35.50 -0.28 3.86
N LYS A 217 -34.69 0.00 2.83
CA LYS A 217 -34.82 1.23 2.02
C LYS A 217 -36.10 1.30 1.18
N GLY A 218 -36.70 0.16 0.82
CA GLY A 218 -37.93 0.13 0.01
C GLY A 218 -39.23 0.38 0.79
N GLN A 219 -39.18 0.45 2.14
CA GLN A 219 -40.38 0.69 2.97
C GLN A 219 -40.63 2.16 3.29
N ASP A 220 -39.65 3.05 3.11
CA ASP A 220 -39.81 4.48 3.40
C ASP A 220 -40.50 5.26 2.27
N GLU A 221 -40.66 4.67 1.08
CA GLU A 221 -41.23 5.36 -0.09
C GLU A 221 -42.75 5.17 -0.31
N ASN A 222 -43.45 4.40 0.52
CA ASN A 222 -44.91 4.15 0.38
C ASN A 222 -45.78 4.67 1.55
N GLY A 223 -45.27 5.62 2.34
CA GLY A 223 -45.93 6.13 3.55
C GLY A 223 -46.37 7.59 3.51
N ALA A 224 -46.84 8.14 2.38
CA ALA A 224 -47.44 9.48 2.35
C ALA A 224 -48.53 9.62 1.27
N ALA A 225 -49.74 9.19 1.60
CA ALA A 225 -51.00 9.62 0.98
C ALA A 225 -51.89 10.06 2.15
N ASP A 226 -52.21 11.33 2.34
CA ASP A 226 -53.20 12.14 1.60
C ASP A 226 -54.21 12.57 2.67
N GLU A 227 -54.28 13.86 2.97
CA GLU A 227 -55.52 14.50 3.41
C GLU A 227 -55.34 16.03 3.36
N ASN A 228 -55.82 16.59 2.26
CA ASN A 228 -56.08 18.01 2.07
C ASN A 228 -57.58 18.16 1.83
N ASN A 229 -58.31 18.82 2.74
CA ASN A 229 -59.40 19.75 2.37
C ASN A 229 -60.13 20.39 3.56
N GLY A 230 -60.54 21.64 3.35
CA GLY A 230 -61.65 22.30 4.05
C GLY A 230 -61.27 23.63 4.69
N GLU A 231 -61.36 24.74 3.94
CA GLU A 231 -62.40 25.79 4.13
C GLU A 231 -62.12 26.76 5.30
N ASN A 232 -62.43 28.05 5.33
CA ASN A 232 -62.86 29.10 4.40
C ASN A 232 -62.85 30.40 5.26
N GLU A 233 -62.86 31.56 4.60
CA GLU A 233 -63.29 32.89 5.09
C GLU A 233 -62.43 33.76 6.07
N ALA A 234 -62.00 34.89 5.49
CA ALA A 234 -62.21 36.28 5.94
C ALA A 234 -61.96 36.70 7.42
N LEU A 235 -61.15 37.76 7.64
CA LEU A 235 -61.66 39.13 7.83
C LEU A 235 -60.51 40.13 8.07
N VAL A 236 -60.70 41.30 7.47
CA VAL A 236 -60.04 42.60 7.70
C VAL A 236 -60.04 42.99 9.18
N VAL A 237 -59.04 43.76 9.64
CA VAL A 237 -59.20 45.09 10.31
C VAL A 237 -57.86 45.57 10.88
N GLN A 238 -57.43 46.71 10.30
CA GLN A 238 -56.61 47.84 10.80
C GLN A 238 -55.22 47.60 11.39
#